data_AF-A0A1E5JWW5-F1
#
_entry.id   AF-A0A1E5JWW5-F1
#
_cell.length_a   1.000
_cell.length_b   1.000
_cell.length_c   1.000
_cell.angle_alpha   90.00
_cell.angle_beta   90.00
_cell.angle_gamma   90.00
#
_symmetry.space_group_name_H-M   'P 1'
#
loop_
_entity.id
_entity.type
_entity.pdbx_description
1 polymer ?
#
loop_
_entity_poly.entity_id
_entity_poly.type
_entity_poly.pdbx_seq_one_letter_code
_entity_poly.pdbx_strand_id
1 'polypeptide(L)'
;MKNINWKVRFKKKSFWVAIFALVGLLITDLGFLDMGTYERYVDAILLVLVTGGVITDFTTKGIGDSKQALNYTEPKDDSKYL
;
A
#
# COMPACT_ATOMS: atom_id res chain seq x y z
N MET A 1 21.68 2.73 2.81
CA MET A 1 20.59 1.82 2.40
C MET A 1 19.41 2.08 3.32
N LYS A 2 18.22 2.40 2.79
CA LYS A 2 17.01 2.56 3.61
C LYS A 2 16.61 1.17 4.12
N ASN A 3 16.78 0.92 5.41
CA ASN A 3 16.30 -0.33 6.01
C ASN A 3 14.77 -0.28 6.03
N ILE A 4 14.13 -1.35 5.60
CA ILE A 4 12.68 -1.55 5.65
C ILE A 4 12.43 -2.68 6.63
N ASN A 5 11.58 -2.46 7.63
CA ASN A 5 11.18 -3.46 8.59
C ASN A 5 10.02 -4.29 8.04
N TRP A 6 10.36 -5.26 7.20
CA TRP A 6 9.40 -6.19 6.60
C TRP A 6 8.57 -6.94 7.63
N LYS A 7 9.13 -7.27 8.81
CA LYS A 7 8.39 -7.97 9.88
C LYS A 7 7.18 -7.15 10.36
N VAL A 8 7.33 -5.83 10.44
CA VAL A 8 6.23 -4.93 10.82
C VAL A 8 5.23 -4.78 9.68
N ARG A 9 5.70 -4.64 8.43
CA ARG A 9 4.82 -4.46 7.26
C ARG A 9 3.88 -5.65 7.08
N PHE A 10 4.38 -6.87 7.18
CA PHE A 10 3.54 -8.08 7.11
C PHE A 10 2.53 -8.20 8.25
N LYS A 11 2.72 -7.52 9.39
CA LYS A 11 1.76 -7.52 10.50
C LYS A 11 0.67 -6.44 10.35
N LYS A 12 0.81 -5.48 9.43
CA LYS A 12 -0.16 -4.41 9.22
C LYS A 12 -1.30 -4.90 8.31
N LYS A 13 -2.55 -4.67 8.71
CA LYS A 13 -3.74 -4.99 7.89
C LYS A 13 -3.74 -4.27 6.54
N SER A 14 -3.30 -3.01 6.52
CA SER A 14 -3.23 -2.20 5.30
C SER A 14 -2.31 -2.80 4.22
N PHE A 15 -1.22 -3.46 4.63
CA PHE A 15 -0.32 -4.16 3.70
C PHE A 15 -1.04 -5.30 2.98
N TRP A 16 -1.80 -6.12 3.72
CA TRP A 16 -2.56 -7.22 3.13
C TRP A 16 -3.73 -6.72 2.27
N VAL A 17 -4.42 -5.66 2.67
CA VAL A 17 -5.46 -5.02 1.84
C VAL A 17 -4.87 -4.58 0.50
N ALA A 18 -3.69 -3.95 0.51
CA ALA A 18 -3.01 -3.54 -0.72
C ALA A 18 -2.57 -4.74 -1.59
N ILE A 19 -2.06 -5.81 -0.98
CA ILE A 19 -1.70 -7.06 -1.68
C ILE A 19 -2.93 -7.67 -2.36
N PHE A 20 -4.06 -7.79 -1.65
CA PHE A 20 -5.28 -8.38 -2.23
C PHE A 20 -5.89 -7.49 -3.32
N ALA A 21 -5.85 -6.16 -3.15
CA ALA A 21 -6.27 -5.24 -4.19
C ALA A 21 -5.41 -5.39 -5.46
N LEU A 22 -4.08 -5.51 -5.32
CA LEU A 22 -3.18 -5.75 -6.45
C LEU A 22 -3.47 -7.09 -7.15
N VAL A 23 -3.67 -8.16 -6.38
CA VAL A 23 -4.01 -9.48 -6.93
C VAL A 23 -5.35 -9.44 -7.67
N GLY A 24 -6.35 -8.77 -7.11
CA GLY A 24 -7.65 -8.58 -7.77
C GLY A 24 -7.49 -7.88 -9.12
N LEU A 25 -6.74 -6.79 -9.16
CA LEU A 25 -6.47 -6.03 -10.39
C LEU A 25 -5.76 -6.88 -11.44
N LEU A 26 -4.75 -7.67 -11.05
CA LEU A 26 -4.04 -8.57 -11.98
C LEU A 26 -4.95 -9.69 -12.53
N ILE A 27 -5.86 -10.23 -11.71
CA ILE A 27 -6.80 -11.26 -12.16
C ILE A 27 -7.79 -10.69 -13.18
N THR A 28 -8.25 -9.45 -12.97
CA THR A 28 -9.13 -8.74 -13.91
C THR A 28 -8.42 -8.40 -15.22
N ASP A 29 -7.19 -7.85 -15.15
CA ASP A 29 -6.38 -7.51 -16.34
C ASP A 29 -6.01 -8.76 -17.19
N LEU A 30 -5.79 -9.91 -16.53
CA LEU A 30 -5.58 -11.20 -17.21
C LEU A 30 -6.86 -11.80 -17.83
N GLY A 31 -8.01 -11.14 -17.68
CA GLY A 31 -9.29 -11.55 -18.26
C GLY A 31 -9.98 -12.70 -17.53
N PHE A 32 -9.55 -13.04 -16.31
CA PHE A 32 -10.20 -14.09 -15.50
C PHE A 32 -11.50 -13.62 -14.83
N LEU A 33 -11.70 -12.31 -14.71
CA LEU A 33 -12.91 -11.68 -14.19
C LEU A 33 -13.30 -10.52 -15.11
N ASP A 34 -14.49 -10.56 -15.70
CA ASP A 34 -15.04 -9.42 -16.45
C ASP A 34 -15.75 -8.47 -15.48
N MET A 35 -15.05 -7.40 -15.09
CA MET A 35 -15.63 -6.32 -14.28
C MET A 35 -16.18 -5.17 -15.14
N GLY A 36 -16.16 -5.30 -16.48
CA GLY A 36 -16.74 -4.36 -17.43
C GLY A 36 -16.35 -2.90 -17.16
N THR A 37 -17.35 -2.02 -17.05
CA THR A 37 -17.12 -0.57 -16.87
C THR A 37 -16.51 -0.22 -15.51
N TYR A 38 -16.66 -1.06 -14.49
CA TYR A 38 -16.15 -0.79 -13.14
C TYR A 38 -14.61 -0.74 -13.12
N GLU A 39 -13.97 -1.69 -13.78
CA GLU A 39 -12.51 -1.76 -13.90
C GLU A 39 -11.93 -0.46 -14.49
N ARG A 40 -12.52 0.02 -15.59
CA ARG A 40 -12.08 1.26 -16.24
C ARG A 40 -12.16 2.49 -15.32
N TYR A 41 -13.18 2.58 -14.47
CA TYR A 41 -13.29 3.69 -13.53
C TYR A 41 -12.25 3.59 -12.41
N VAL A 42 -12.02 2.38 -11.89
CA VAL A 42 -11.01 2.14 -10.85
C VAL A 42 -9.62 2.48 -11.37
N ASP A 43 -9.27 2.03 -12.58
CA ASP A 43 -7.98 2.32 -13.19
C ASP A 43 -7.77 3.81 -13.45
N ALA A 44 -8.79 4.51 -13.96
CA ALA A 44 -8.72 5.95 -14.18
C ALA A 44 -8.49 6.72 -12.87
N ILE A 45 -9.20 6.34 -11.79
CA ILE A 45 -9.04 6.96 -10.48
C ILE A 45 -7.64 6.67 -9.92
N LEU A 46 -7.17 5.42 -9.99
CA LEU A 46 -5.83 5.04 -9.53
C LEU A 46 -4.74 5.79 -10.30
N LEU A 47 -4.86 5.91 -11.63
CA LEU A 47 -3.91 6.65 -12.46
C LEU A 47 -3.81 8.13 -12.04
N VAL A 48 -4.96 8.78 -11.78
CA VAL A 48 -5.00 10.16 -11.29
C VAL A 48 -4.36 10.28 -9.92
N LEU A 49 -4.66 9.36 -8.99
CA LEU A 49 -4.11 9.38 -7.63
C LEU A 49 -2.60 9.08 -7.58
N VAL A 50 -2.11 8.21 -8.47
CA VAL A 50 -0.68 7.94 -8.64
C VAL A 50 0.03 9.16 -9.23
N THR A 51 -0.51 9.71 -10.33
CA THR A 51 0.08 10.87 -11.02
C THR A 51 0.04 12.12 -10.14
N GLY A 52 -1.02 12.30 -9.35
CA GLY A 52 -1.17 13.37 -8.38
C GLY A 52 -0.39 13.17 -7.08
N GLY A 53 0.36 12.08 -6.92
CA GLY A 53 1.20 11.82 -5.74
C GLY A 53 0.43 11.52 -4.44
N VAL A 54 -0.89 11.29 -4.51
CA VAL A 54 -1.73 11.01 -3.32
C VAL A 54 -1.43 9.62 -2.76
N ILE A 55 -1.17 8.63 -3.62
CA ILE A 55 -0.83 7.26 -3.21
C ILE A 55 0.62 7.17 -2.72
N THR A 56 1.54 7.83 -3.41
CA THR A 56 2.94 7.92 -3.00
C THR A 56 3.59 9.09 -3.70
N ASP A 57 3.79 10.18 -2.98
CA ASP A 57 4.51 11.33 -3.51
C ASP A 57 6.02 11.02 -3.57
N PHE A 58 6.56 10.80 -4.76
CA PHE A 58 7.98 10.57 -4.97
C PHE A 58 8.85 11.82 -4.72
N THR A 59 8.23 13.01 -4.62
CA THR A 59 8.94 14.27 -4.37
C THR A 59 9.17 14.55 -2.88
N THR A 60 8.54 13.78 -1.98
CA THR A 60 8.77 13.85 -0.53
C THR A 60 9.77 12.81 -0.03
N LYS A 61 10.61 13.22 0.93
CA LYS A 61 11.58 12.32 1.59
C LYS A 61 10.81 11.29 2.44
N GLY A 62 10.64 10.04 1.97
CA GLY A 62 9.87 9.10 2.81
C GLY A 62 9.72 7.64 2.40
N ILE A 63 10.39 7.13 1.36
CA ILE A 63 10.13 5.75 0.86
C ILE A 63 10.46 4.61 1.89
N GLY A 64 11.20 4.91 2.96
CA GLY A 64 11.66 3.92 3.94
C GLY A 64 10.96 4.06 5.29
N ASP A 65 11.06 3.02 6.11
CA ASP A 65 10.51 3.03 7.46
C ASP A 65 11.25 4.06 8.35
N SER A 66 10.55 4.65 9.31
CA SER A 66 11.17 5.60 10.26
C SER A 66 12.21 4.90 11.13
N LYS A 67 13.15 5.67 11.72
CA LYS A 67 14.16 5.11 12.65
C LYS A 67 13.52 4.34 13.81
N GLN A 68 12.36 4.79 14.28
CA GLN A 68 11.60 4.10 15.32
C GLN A 68 11.05 2.76 14.82
N ALA A 69 10.53 2.73 13.58
CA ALA A 69 10.01 1.52 12.95
C ALA A 69 11.03 0.41 12.75
N LEU A 70 12.32 0.74 12.74
CA LEU A 70 13.40 -0.25 12.68
C LEU A 70 13.64 -0.98 14.01
N ASN A 71 13.23 -0.38 15.13
CA ASN A 71 13.58 -0.87 16.45
C ASN A 71 12.48 -1.72 17.12
N TYR A 72 11.31 -1.85 16.49
CA TYR A 72 10.20 -2.64 17.04
C TYR A 72 9.81 -3.81 16.14
N THR A 73 9.21 -4.84 16.72
CA THR A 73 8.81 -6.08 16.02
C THR A 73 7.31 -6.16 15.75
N GLU A 74 6.54 -5.19 16.25
CA GLU A 74 5.08 -5.14 16.13
C GLU A 74 4.60 -3.74 15.76
N PRO A 75 3.48 -3.63 15.02
CA PRO A 75 2.82 -2.35 14.78
C PRO A 75 2.71 -1.52 16.06
N LYS A 76 3.25 -0.30 16.05
CA LYS A 76 3.04 0.63 17.17
C LYS A 76 1.54 0.82 17.39
N ASP A 77 1.16 0.72 18.65
CA ASP A 77 -0.21 0.92 19.14
C ASP A 77 -0.19 2.12 20.08
N ASP A 78 -0.72 3.25 19.60
CA ASP A 78 -0.71 4.51 20.36
C ASP A 78 -1.70 4.48 21.54
N SER A 79 -2.65 3.52 21.56
CA SER A 79 -3.58 3.35 22.68
C SER A 79 -2.93 2.81 23.96
N LYS A 80 -1.71 2.26 23.87
CA LYS A 80 -0.94 1.71 25.01
C LYS A 80 -0.20 2.78 25.83
N TYR A 81 -0.31 4.05 25.45
CA TYR A 81 0.39 5.18 26.08
C TYR A 81 -0.57 6.27 26.57
N LEU A 82 -1.87 5.94 26.68
CA LEU A 82 -2.95 6.80 27.20
C LEU A 82 -3.36 6.37 28.60
#